data_AF-A0A6V7J7V0-F1
#
_entry.id   AF-A0A6V7J7V0-F1
#
_cell.length_a   1.000
_cell.length_b   1.000
_cell.length_c   1.000
_cell.angle_alpha   90.00
_cell.angle_beta   90.00
_cell.angle_gamma   90.00
#
_symmetry.space_group_name_H-M   'P 1'
#
loop_
_entity.id
_entity.type
_entity.pdbx_description
1 polymer ?
#
loop_
_entity_poly.entity_id
_entity_poly.type
_entity_poly.pdbx_seq_one_letter_code
_entity_poly.pdbx_strand_id
1 'polypeptide(L)'
;MDELSEMIEWHPLLVRISEKPPTWYGFLKINNDRRIEMKLKVPNYPELKGIRLQFGKQFDTCQTPEFESKVKQLVKKSNSVLSFLRQLQAFM
;
A
#
# COMPACT_ATOMS: atom_id res chain seq x y z
N MET A 1 16.40 -8.92 -8.28
CA MET A 1 15.26 -8.43 -9.09
C MET A 1 14.90 -7.06 -8.53
N ASP A 2 14.56 -6.08 -9.38
CA ASP A 2 14.23 -4.72 -8.92
C ASP A 2 12.86 -4.74 -8.22
N GLU A 3 12.74 -4.14 -7.03
CA GLU A 3 11.50 -4.06 -6.26
C GLU A 3 10.36 -3.47 -7.11
N LEU A 4 10.67 -2.52 -8.00
CA LEU A 4 9.69 -1.95 -8.92
C LEU A 4 9.11 -2.99 -9.88
N SER A 5 9.95 -3.90 -10.39
CA SER A 5 9.52 -4.96 -11.29
C SER A 5 8.61 -5.96 -10.58
N GLU A 6 8.96 -6.35 -9.36
CA GLU A 6 8.12 -7.21 -8.54
C GLU A 6 6.79 -6.52 -8.16
N MET A 7 6.81 -5.21 -7.88
CA MET A 7 5.58 -4.45 -7.64
C MET A 7 4.64 -4.45 -8.84
N ILE A 8 5.16 -4.36 -10.07
CA ILE A 8 4.34 -4.42 -11.28
C ILE A 8 3.74 -5.81 -11.46
N GLU A 9 4.49 -6.87 -11.17
CA GLU A 9 4.01 -8.25 -11.29
C GLU A 9 2.93 -8.58 -10.26
N TRP A 10 3.15 -8.23 -8.99
CA TRP A 10 2.21 -8.55 -7.90
C TRP A 10 1.02 -7.57 -7.82
N HIS A 11 1.23 -6.31 -8.16
CA HIS A 11 0.24 -5.24 -8.04
C HIS A 11 0.16 -4.40 -9.33
N PRO A 12 -0.21 -5.01 -10.48
CA PRO A 12 -0.17 -4.35 -11.80
C PRO A 12 -1.10 -3.14 -11.91
N LEU A 13 -2.11 -3.04 -11.03
CA LEU A 13 -3.06 -1.94 -11.00
C LEU A 13 -2.62 -0.79 -10.09
N LEU A 14 -1.44 -0.88 -9.47
CA LEU A 14 -0.88 0.12 -8.57
C LEU A 14 0.31 0.80 -9.25
N VAL A 15 0.10 2.01 -9.77
CA VAL A 15 1.07 2.71 -10.62
C VAL A 15 1.83 3.74 -9.81
N ARG A 16 3.15 3.84 -10.01
CA ARG A 16 3.94 4.94 -9.46
C ARG A 16 3.64 6.23 -10.22
N ILE A 17 2.97 7.18 -9.57
CA ILE A 17 2.54 8.46 -10.16
C ILE A 17 3.47 9.63 -9.81
N SER A 18 4.40 9.45 -8.87
CA SER A 18 5.41 10.46 -8.53
C SER A 18 6.69 9.80 -8.07
N GLU A 19 7.81 10.42 -8.41
CA GLU A 19 9.14 9.98 -7.99
C GLU A 19 9.62 10.64 -6.71
N LYS A 20 9.22 11.89 -6.44
CA LYS A 20 9.68 12.70 -5.31
C LYS A 20 8.52 13.44 -4.62
N PRO A 21 8.03 12.93 -3.48
CA PRO A 21 8.35 11.61 -2.93
C PRO A 21 7.68 10.49 -3.73
N PRO A 22 8.25 9.26 -3.70
CA PRO A 22 7.64 8.09 -4.30
C PRO A 22 6.19 7.95 -3.87
N THR A 23 5.30 7.95 -4.86
CA THR A 23 3.86 7.86 -4.64
C THR A 23 3.28 6.86 -5.62
N TRP A 24 2.54 5.90 -5.09
CA TRP A 24 1.78 4.91 -5.83
C TRP A 24 0.29 5.19 -5.70
N TYR A 25 -0.44 5.02 -6.79
CA TYR A 25 -1.88 5.23 -6.85
C TYR A 25 -2.51 4.22 -7.81
N GLY A 26 -3.69 3.74 -7.43
CA GLY A 26 -4.44 2.77 -8.23
C GLY A 26 -5.15 1.78 -7.33
N PHE A 27 -5.26 0.53 -7.77
CA PHE A 27 -6.02 -0.50 -7.07
C PHE A 27 -5.12 -1.58 -6.48
N LEU A 28 -5.33 -1.89 -5.20
CA LEU A 28 -4.86 -3.10 -4.57
C LEU A 28 -5.91 -4.19 -4.73
N LYS A 29 -5.57 -5.27 -5.42
CA LYS A 29 -6.42 -6.45 -5.53
C LYS A 29 -6.37 -7.21 -4.20
N ILE A 30 -7.51 -7.39 -3.55
CA ILE A 30 -7.60 -8.15 -2.30
C ILE A 30 -7.90 -9.62 -2.59
N ASN A 31 -8.95 -9.85 -3.38
CA ASN A 31 -9.32 -11.16 -3.90
C ASN A 31 -9.86 -11.01 -5.33
N ASN A 32 -10.48 -12.04 -5.90
CA ASN A 32 -10.94 -12.02 -7.29
C ASN A 32 -12.03 -10.97 -7.56
N ASP A 33 -12.86 -10.66 -6.56
CA ASP A 33 -14.03 -9.79 -6.72
C ASP A 33 -13.86 -8.44 -6.06
N ARG A 34 -12.84 -8.29 -5.20
CA ARG A 34 -12.60 -7.09 -4.41
C ARG A 34 -11.25 -6.47 -4.74
N ARG A 35 -11.33 -5.19 -5.07
CA ARG A 35 -10.18 -4.30 -5.20
C ARG A 35 -10.45 -3.04 -4.41
N ILE A 36 -9.40 -2.46 -3.87
CA ILE A 36 -9.48 -1.24 -3.10
C ILE A 36 -8.65 -0.19 -3.80
N GLU A 37 -9.28 0.93 -4.11
CA GLU A 37 -8.55 2.11 -4.57
C GLU A 37 -7.71 2.67 -3.42
N MET A 38 -6.42 2.90 -3.66
CA MET A 38 -5.51 3.42 -2.66
C MET A 38 -4.50 4.41 -3.25
N LYS A 39 -4.01 5.30 -2.41
CA LYS A 39 -2.86 6.16 -2.64
C LYS A 39 -1.85 5.95 -1.51
N LEU A 40 -0.67 5.48 -1.87
CA LEU A 40 0.45 5.26 -0.96
C LEU A 40 1.56 6.26 -1.27
N LYS A 41 1.87 7.14 -0.32
CA LYS A 41 3.00 8.08 -0.40
C LYS A 41 4.09 7.63 0.58
N VAL A 42 5.33 7.52 0.11
CA VAL A 42 6.48 7.05 0.90
C VAL A 42 7.57 8.13 0.90
N PRO A 43 7.52 9.11 1.82
CA PRO A 43 8.41 10.27 1.80
C PRO A 43 9.90 9.95 1.98
N ASN A 44 10.21 8.89 2.74
CA ASN A 44 11.58 8.54 3.13
C ASN A 44 12.06 7.25 2.45
N TYR A 45 11.58 6.97 1.23
CA TYR A 45 11.94 5.75 0.50
C TYR A 45 13.47 5.52 0.46
N PRO A 46 13.97 4.29 0.71
CA PRO A 46 13.22 3.03 0.83
C PRO A 46 12.58 2.79 2.21
N GLU A 47 12.83 3.65 3.20
CA GLU A 47 12.21 3.50 4.51
C GLU A 47 10.70 3.81 4.46
N LEU A 48 9.90 2.97 5.12
CA LEU A 48 8.46 3.20 5.28
C LEU A 48 8.14 4.23 6.38
N LYS A 49 9.13 5.00 6.82
CA LYS A 49 8.94 6.02 7.84
C LYS A 49 8.08 7.15 7.28
N GLY A 50 7.01 7.50 8.00
CA GLY A 50 6.13 8.60 7.61
C GLY A 50 5.29 8.33 6.35
N ILE A 51 5.05 7.05 6.00
CA ILE A 51 4.13 6.75 4.91
C ILE A 51 2.76 7.37 5.15
N ARG A 52 2.09 7.74 4.07
CA ARG A 52 0.68 8.14 4.11
C ARG A 52 -0.10 7.21 3.21
N LEU A 53 -1.12 6.61 3.79
CA LEU A 53 -2.04 5.71 3.12
C LEU A 53 -3.41 6.37 3.08
N GLN A 54 -3.97 6.51 1.89
CA GLN A 54 -5.32 7.00 1.67
C GLN A 54 -6.07 5.97 0.85
N PHE A 55 -7.34 5.75 1.18
CA PHE A 55 -8.19 4.84 0.42
C PHE A 55 -9.28 5.63 -0.32
N GLY A 56 -9.79 5.07 -1.41
CA GLY A 56 -10.93 5.63 -2.14
C GLY A 56 -12.21 5.56 -1.31
N LYS A 57 -13.21 6.37 -1.72
CA LYS A 57 -14.50 6.54 -1.01
C LYS A 57 -15.26 5.24 -0.75
N GLN A 58 -15.00 4.19 -1.53
CA GLN A 58 -15.64 2.88 -1.36
C GLN A 58 -15.09 2.10 -0.15
N PHE A 59 -14.01 2.57 0.47
CA PHE A 59 -13.32 1.92 1.60
C PHE A 59 -13.56 2.62 2.95
N ASP A 60 -14.47 3.60 3.01
CA ASP A 60 -14.78 4.36 4.24
C ASP A 60 -15.23 3.45 5.40
N THR A 61 -15.64 2.21 5.13
CA THR A 61 -16.06 1.24 6.14
C THR A 61 -14.93 0.55 6.91
N CYS A 62 -13.68 0.67 6.47
CA CYS A 62 -12.54 -0.02 7.10
C CYS A 62 -11.67 0.88 7.98
N GLN A 63 -11.98 2.17 8.14
CA GLN A 63 -11.18 3.12 8.94
C GLN A 63 -11.51 3.06 10.44
N THR A 64 -11.61 1.86 11.03
CA THR A 64 -11.71 1.75 12.49
C THR A 64 -10.34 2.03 13.13
N PRO A 65 -10.29 2.50 14.39
CA PRO A 65 -9.03 2.65 15.12
C PRO A 65 -8.18 1.36 15.16
N GLU A 66 -8.83 0.18 15.09
CA GLU A 66 -8.14 -1.11 15.04
C GLU A 66 -7.43 -1.31 13.71
N PHE A 67 -8.07 -0.94 12.60
CA PHE A 67 -7.46 -0.99 11.28
C PHE A 67 -6.25 -0.06 11.20
N GLU A 68 -6.36 1.18 11.69
CA GLU A 68 -5.22 2.10 11.73
C GLU A 68 -4.06 1.55 12.58
N SER A 69 -4.38 0.97 13.73
CA SER A 69 -3.40 0.31 14.59
C SER A 69 -2.71 -0.84 13.87
N LYS A 70 -3.46 -1.64 13.11
CA LYS A 70 -2.92 -2.73 12.29
C LYS A 70 -2.04 -2.22 11.16
N VAL A 71 -2.47 -1.22 10.40
CA VAL A 71 -1.63 -0.60 9.36
C VAL A 71 -0.32 -0.10 9.96
N LYS A 72 -0.34 0.58 11.13
CA LYS A 72 0.88 1.02 11.82
C LYS A 72 1.79 -0.16 12.23
N GLN A 73 1.21 -1.29 12.66
CA GLN A 73 1.99 -2.51 12.94
C GLN A 73 2.61 -3.10 11.68
N LEU A 74 1.87 -3.15 10.57
CA LEU A 74 2.37 -3.66 9.29
C LEU A 74 3.54 -2.84 8.79
N VAL A 75 3.45 -1.50 8.86
CA VAL A 75 4.55 -0.59 8.51
C VAL A 75 5.82 -0.89 9.29
N LYS A 76 5.71 -1.14 10.61
CA LYS A 76 6.86 -1.45 11.45
C LYS A 76 7.49 -2.82 11.16
N LYS A 77 6.69 -3.77 10.69
CA LYS A 77 7.14 -5.15 10.38
C LYS A 77 7.65 -5.30 8.94
N SER A 78 7.34 -4.35 8.08
CA SER A 78 7.65 -4.44 6.65
C SER A 78 9.01 -3.80 6.37
N ASN A 79 9.87 -4.53 5.66
CA ASN A 79 11.21 -4.06 5.29
C ASN A 79 11.24 -3.34 3.94
N SER A 80 10.11 -3.32 3.22
CA SER A 80 10.02 -2.76 1.87
C SER A 80 8.57 -2.40 1.52
N VAL A 81 8.37 -1.61 0.44
CA VAL A 81 7.03 -1.22 -0.02
C VAL A 81 6.25 -2.45 -0.49
N LEU A 82 6.91 -3.36 -1.22
CA LEU A 82 6.28 -4.62 -1.64
C LEU A 82 5.87 -5.49 -0.45
N SER A 83 6.75 -5.67 0.53
CA SER A 83 6.43 -6.44 1.74
C SER A 83 5.23 -5.86 2.48
N PHE A 84 5.17 -4.53 2.58
CA PHE A 84 4.04 -3.83 3.17
C PHE A 84 2.73 -4.07 2.40
N LEU A 85 2.75 -3.93 1.07
CA LEU A 85 1.56 -4.13 0.24
C LEU A 85 1.03 -5.57 0.30
N ARG A 86 1.93 -6.56 0.31
CA ARG A 86 1.55 -7.97 0.47
C ARG A 86 0.92 -8.26 1.84
N GLN A 87 1.50 -7.72 2.91
CA GLN A 87 0.93 -7.87 4.25
C GLN A 87 -0.41 -7.13 4.39
N LEU A 88 -0.52 -5.95 3.79
CA LEU A 88 -1.76 -5.18 3.75
C LEU A 88 -2.84 -5.91 2.95
N GLN A 89 -2.49 -6.50 1.81
CA GLN A 89 -3.40 -7.33 1.02
C GLN A 89 -3.89 -8.55 1.81
N ALA A 90 -3.00 -9.24 2.54
CA ALA A 90 -3.37 -10.42 3.32
C ALA A 90 -4.23 -10.09 4.55
N PHE A 91 -4.21 -8.83 5.01
CA PHE A 91 -5.01 -8.37 6.15
C PHE A 91 -6.42 -7.93 5.75
N MET A 92 -6.62 -7.49 4.50
CA MET A 92 -7.90 -7.00 3.97
C MET A 92 -8.72 -8.11 3.32
#